data_AF-A0A2A9E6Y1-F1
#
_entry.id   AF-A0A2A9E6Y1-F1
#
_cell.length_a   1.000
_cell.length_b   1.000
_cell.length_c   1.000
_cell.angle_alpha   90.00
_cell.angle_beta   90.00
_cell.angle_gamma   90.00
#
_symmetry.space_group_name_H-M   'P 1'
#
loop_
_entity.id
_entity.type
_entity.pdbx_description
1 polymer ?
#
loop_
_entity_poly.entity_id
_entity_poly.type
_entity_poly.pdbx_seq_one_letter_code
_entity_poly.pdbx_strand_id
1 'polypeptide(L)' 'MRPLFAVAMTALFVLGLYLMGAATDFPGAEAYVFVAGLLLSTLAFFIPIQMVKD' A
#
# COMPACT_ATOMS: atom_id res chain seq x y z
N MET A 1 15.98 12.45 -7.28
CA MET A 1 15.35 11.11 -7.29
C MET A 1 14.68 10.76 -5.96
N ARG A 2 15.29 11.01 -4.80
CA ARG A 2 14.70 10.78 -3.45
C ARG A 2 13.26 11.29 -3.19
N PRO A 3 12.83 12.49 -3.63
CA PRO A 3 11.47 12.96 -3.34
C PRO A 3 10.39 12.22 -4.14
N LEU A 4 10.69 11.74 -5.35
CA LEU A 4 9.75 10.98 -6.17
C LEU A 4 9.40 9.64 -5.52
N PHE A 5 10.38 8.97 -4.92
CA PHE A 5 10.16 7.72 -4.20
C PHE A 5 9.33 7.91 -2.93
N ALA A 6 9.61 8.97 -2.16
CA ALA A 6 8.79 9.30 -0.99
C ALA A 6 7.33 9.52 -1.39
N VAL A 7 7.07 10.27 -2.47
CA VAL A 7 5.71 10.48 -2.99
C VAL A 7 5.07 9.17 -3.44
N ALA A 8 5.79 8.32 -4.19
CA ALA A 8 5.29 7.04 -4.67
C ALA A 8 4.94 6.09 -3.50
N MET A 9 5.77 6.05 -2.46
CA MET A 9 5.50 5.27 -1.26
C MET A 9 4.28 5.78 -0.51
N THR A 10 4.19 7.09 -0.28
CA THR A 10 3.03 7.67 0.40
C THR A 10 1.75 7.39 -0.38
N ALA A 11 1.78 7.52 -1.72
CA ALA A 11 0.65 7.20 -2.56
C ALA A 11 0.23 5.72 -2.47
N LEU A 12 1.19 4.78 -2.54
CA LEU A 12 0.92 3.34 -2.41
C LEU A 12 0.42 2.96 -1.01
N PHE A 13 0.97 3.57 0.03
CA PHE A 13 0.54 3.35 1.40
C PHE A 13 -0.90 3.82 1.61
N VAL A 14 -1.22 5.04 1.17
CA VAL A 14 -2.58 5.60 1.24
C VAL A 14 -3.57 4.78 0.42
N LEU A 15 -3.17 4.29 -0.76
CA LEU A 15 -3.99 3.40 -1.57
C LEU A 15 -4.29 2.08 -0.83
N GLY A 16 -3.32 1.52 -0.11
CA GLY A 16 -3.53 0.34 0.72
C GLY A 16 -4.53 0.58 1.86
N LEU A 17 -4.42 1.73 2.53
CA LEU A 17 -5.38 2.16 3.56
C LEU A 17 -6.79 2.34 3.00
N TYR A 18 -6.90 2.96 1.81
CA TYR A 18 -8.16 3.14 1.12
C TYR A 18 -8.84 1.80 0.82
N LEU A 19 -8.09 0.83 0.27
CA LEU A 19 -8.63 -0.51 -0.03
C LEU A 19 -9.09 -1.25 1.23
N MET A 20 -8.38 -1.13 2.35
CA MET A 20 -8.81 -1.70 3.62
C MET A 20 -10.12 -1.09 4.12
N GLY A 21 -10.29 0.24 3.97
CA GLY A 21 -11.53 0.94 4.33
C GLY A 21 -12.71 0.60 3.40
N ALA A 22 -12.44 0.49 2.11
CA ALA A 22 -13.45 0.15 1.10
C ALA A 22 -13.82 -1.34 1.09
N ALA A 23 -13.18 -2.18 1.91
CA ALA A 23 -13.43 -3.62 1.93
C ALA A 23 -14.90 -3.95 2.23
N THR A 24 -15.58 -3.14 3.04
CA THR A 24 -17.01 -3.31 3.37
C THR A 24 -17.95 -3.07 2.20
N ASP A 25 -17.46 -2.41 1.14
CA ASP A 25 -18.25 -2.13 -0.07
C ASP A 25 -18.30 -3.34 -1.02
N PHE A 26 -17.60 -4.44 -0.70
CA PHE A 26 -17.53 -5.66 -1.51
C PHE A 26 -18.07 -6.89 -0.76
N PRO A 27 -19.41 -7.07 -0.71
CA PRO A 27 -20.03 -8.19 -0.01
C PRO A 27 -19.51 -9.55 -0.49
N GLY A 28 -19.05 -10.39 0.44
CA GLY A 28 -18.51 -11.72 0.14
C GLY A 28 -17.06 -11.73 -0.34
N ALA A 29 -16.42 -10.57 -0.49
CA ALA A 29 -15.00 -10.46 -0.79
C ALA A 29 -14.24 -9.54 0.19
N GLU A 30 -14.87 -9.13 1.29
CA GLU A 30 -14.34 -8.12 2.21
C GLU A 30 -12.95 -8.51 2.73
N ALA A 31 -12.81 -9.77 3.15
CA ALA A 31 -11.54 -10.29 3.65
C ALA A 31 -10.42 -10.22 2.60
N TYR A 32 -10.73 -10.52 1.34
CA TYR A 32 -9.73 -10.46 0.26
C TYR A 32 -9.32 -9.03 -0.05
N VAL A 33 -10.27 -8.10 -0.11
CA VAL A 33 -10.01 -6.68 -0.39
C VAL A 33 -9.22 -6.05 0.76
N PHE A 34 -9.57 -6.39 2.00
CA PHE A 34 -8.83 -5.96 3.18
C PHE A 34 -7.38 -6.48 3.17
N VAL A 35 -7.18 -7.77 2.94
CA VAL A 35 -5.84 -8.37 2.87
C VAL A 35 -5.03 -7.79 1.71
N ALA A 36 -5.64 -7.53 0.56
CA ALA A 36 -4.98 -6.87 -0.56
C ALA A 36 -4.51 -5.45 -0.20
N GLY A 37 -5.34 -4.66 0.47
CA GLY A 37 -4.96 -3.33 0.98
C GLY A 37 -3.82 -3.40 2.00
N LEU A 38 -3.86 -4.38 2.91
CA LEU A 38 -2.81 -4.62 3.89
C LEU A 38 -1.47 -4.97 3.22
N LEU A 39 -1.48 -5.87 2.24
CA LEU A 39 -0.28 -6.24 1.47
C LEU A 39 0.27 -5.05 0.69
N LEU A 40 -0.60 -4.27 0.04
CA LEU A 40 -0.20 -3.08 -0.72
C LEU A 40 0.45 -2.02 0.18
N SER A 41 -0.14 -1.79 1.36
CA SER A 41 0.42 -0.87 2.36
C SER A 41 1.80 -1.33 2.87
N THR A 42 2.00 -2.64 3.00
CA THR A 42 3.28 -3.22 3.41
C THR A 42 4.34 -3.11 2.31
N LEU A 43 3.96 -3.35 1.05
CA LEU A 43 4.84 -3.22 -0.12
C LEU A 43 5.36 -1.79 -0.32
N ALA A 44 4.59 -0.77 0.08
CA ALA A 44 5.04 0.62 0.07
C ALA A 44 6.34 0.81 0.88
N PHE A 45 6.54 0.04 1.95
CA PHE A 45 7.77 0.08 2.78
C PHE A 45 8.93 -0.75 2.22
N PHE A 46 8.70 -1.59 1.21
CA PHE A 46 9.77 -2.32 0.53
C PHE A 46 10.49 -1.46 -0.53
N ILE A 47 9.86 -0.38 -1.02
CA ILE A 47 10.47 0.56 -1.96
C ILE A 47 11.74 1.22 -1.39
N PRO A 48 11.78 1.72 -0.13
CA PRO A 48 13.00 2.17 0.53
C PRO A 48 14.08 1.11 0.64
N ILE A 49 13.71 -0.12 1.02
CA ILE A 49 14.67 -1.17 1.38
C ILE A 49 15.56 -1.53 0.20
N GLN A 50 15.04 -1.46 -1.03
CA GLN A 50 15.82 -1.68 -2.24
C GLN A 50 16.73 -0.51 -2.61
N MET A 51 16.49 0.69 -2.08
CA MET A 51 17.20 1.92 -2.43
C MET A 51 18.09 2.47 -1.32
N VAL A 52 18.12 1.84 -0.14
CA VAL A 52 19.05 2.15 0.96
C VAL A 52 20.40 1.44 0.79
N LYS A 53 20.60 0.69 -0.30
CA LYS A 53 21.92 0.18 -0.70
C LYS A 53 22.70 1.27 -1.44
N ASP A 54 23.11 2.31 -0.71
CA ASP A 54 24.23 3.20 -1.05
C ASP A 54 24.91 3.61 0.26
#